data_AF-A0A518C896-F1
#
_entry.id   AF-A0A518C896-F1
#
_cell.length_a   1.000
_cell.length_b   1.000
_cell.length_c   1.000
_cell.angle_alpha   90.00
_cell.angle_beta   90.00
_cell.angle_gamma   90.00
#
_symmetry.space_group_name_H-M   'P 1'
#
loop_
_entity.id
_entity.type
_entity.pdbx_description
1 polymer ?
#
loop_
_entity_poly.entity_id
_entity_poly.type
_entity_poly.pdbx_seq_one_letter_code
_entity_poly.pdbx_strand_id
1 'polypeptide(L)'
;MYLRKGEYTHPIGEPQIAISKRPIFSGGGVPVAHAVTWAIQGMLLGSGQADLDAQIEALTAAYARQNEDVVLLLSDGVTESQHTLKVRDTRGGVYVTGGPDFPKGDGAEYATRRSFAVQISAEVPVEGALAAVMNFAETLSTSGGGPRYTHVETALGFPIKQKLRQATTYMATQSGTATGYAMYPSVPPPLFGEWNLAQAPRITRRSPQWIGNSTRNFTVSWQYQFESAGPLLGLPHVAP
;
A
#
# COMPACT_ATOMS: atom_id res chain seq x y z
N MET A 1 22.61 5.17 -25.63
CA MET A 1 22.10 5.19 -24.24
C MET A 1 22.61 3.95 -23.55
N TYR A 2 22.90 4.04 -22.26
CA TYR A 2 23.33 2.91 -21.43
C TYR A 2 22.31 2.64 -20.35
N LEU A 3 22.12 1.38 -19.96
CA LEU A 3 21.37 1.03 -18.77
C LEU A 3 22.36 0.71 -17.66
N ARG A 4 22.26 1.42 -16.54
CA ARG A 4 23.05 1.14 -15.35
C ARG A 4 22.14 0.66 -14.22
N LYS A 5 22.53 -0.44 -13.57
CA LYS A 5 21.95 -0.94 -12.33
C LYS A 5 23.04 -1.02 -11.27
N GLY A 6 22.96 -0.19 -10.24
CA GLY A 6 24.04 -0.06 -9.26
C GLY A 6 25.36 0.27 -9.96
N GLU A 7 26.35 -0.60 -9.80
CA GLU A 7 27.67 -0.49 -10.45
C GLU A 7 27.73 -1.16 -11.83
N TYR A 8 26.76 -2.03 -12.15
CA TYR A 8 26.75 -2.76 -13.42
C TYR A 8 26.16 -1.88 -14.53
N THR A 9 26.89 -1.74 -15.64
CA THR A 9 26.44 -0.98 -16.80
C THR A 9 26.39 -1.91 -18.01
N HIS A 10 25.21 -2.03 -18.61
CA HIS A 10 25.04 -2.75 -19.87
C HIS A 10 25.79 -2.04 -21.00
N PRO A 11 26.45 -2.78 -21.89
CA PRO A 11 26.96 -2.27 -23.16
C PRO A 11 25.94 -1.48 -23.97
N ILE A 12 26.44 -0.56 -24.81
CA ILE A 12 25.58 0.26 -25.66
C ILE A 12 24.81 -0.60 -26.66
N GLY A 13 23.50 -0.38 -26.76
CA GLY A 13 22.64 -1.07 -27.72
C GLY A 13 22.25 -2.50 -27.34
N GLU A 14 22.72 -3.01 -26.21
CA GLU A 14 22.36 -4.35 -25.72
C GLU A 14 20.96 -4.42 -25.09
N PRO A 15 20.58 -3.55 -24.13
CA PRO A 15 19.28 -3.63 -23.48
C PRO A 15 18.21 -2.82 -24.23
N GLN A 16 17.08 -3.47 -24.49
CA GLN A 16 15.79 -2.88 -24.83
C GLN A 16 14.94 -2.76 -23.56
N ILE A 17 14.35 -1.59 -23.34
CA ILE A 17 13.68 -1.27 -22.08
C ILE A 17 12.28 -0.75 -22.37
N ALA A 18 11.30 -1.33 -21.69
CA ALA A 18 9.94 -0.83 -21.61
C ALA A 18 9.63 -0.40 -20.17
N ILE A 19 9.22 0.85 -19.98
CA ILE A 19 8.89 1.42 -18.67
C ILE A 19 7.38 1.62 -18.60
N SER A 20 6.75 1.06 -17.57
CA SER A 20 5.34 1.29 -17.27
C SER A 20 5.16 1.86 -15.87
N LYS A 21 4.13 2.70 -15.71
CA LYS A 21 3.72 3.28 -14.43
C LYS A 21 2.23 3.03 -14.24
N ARG A 22 1.87 2.41 -13.12
CA ARG A 22 0.46 2.21 -12.73
C ARG A 22 0.18 2.99 -11.44
N PRO A 23 -0.81 3.89 -11.42
CA PRO A 23 -1.17 4.59 -10.20
C PRO A 23 -1.75 3.62 -9.15
N ILE A 24 -1.46 3.92 -7.89
CA ILE A 24 -2.00 3.27 -6.71
C ILE A 24 -2.91 4.31 -6.05
N PHE A 25 -4.19 4.00 -5.91
CA PHE A 25 -5.19 4.93 -5.39
C PHE A 25 -5.53 4.66 -3.93
N SER A 26 -5.93 5.71 -3.22
CA SER A 26 -6.74 5.60 -2.00
C SER A 26 -8.17 5.16 -2.35
N GLY A 27 -8.94 4.77 -1.34
CA GLY A 27 -10.37 4.45 -1.48
C GLY A 27 -11.20 5.63 -1.98
N GLY A 28 -10.71 6.87 -1.84
CA GLY A 28 -11.32 8.07 -2.41
C GLY A 28 -10.92 8.36 -3.86
N GLY A 29 -10.12 7.51 -4.50
CA GLY A 29 -9.69 7.68 -5.89
C GLY A 29 -8.51 8.65 -6.09
N VAL A 30 -7.84 9.06 -5.01
CA VAL A 30 -6.65 9.95 -5.09
C VAL A 30 -5.38 9.10 -5.25
N PRO A 31 -4.51 9.36 -6.22
CA PRO A 31 -3.26 8.62 -6.38
C PRO A 31 -2.29 8.95 -5.24
N VAL A 32 -1.77 7.91 -4.59
CA VAL A 32 -0.79 8.03 -3.48
C VAL A 32 0.62 7.62 -3.90
N ALA A 33 0.73 6.77 -4.91
CA ALA A 33 1.99 6.26 -5.41
C ALA A 33 1.84 5.74 -6.85
N HIS A 34 2.96 5.45 -7.49
CA HIS A 34 3.04 4.72 -8.75
C HIS A 34 3.78 3.42 -8.53
N ALA A 35 3.18 2.30 -8.92
CA ALA A 35 3.93 1.07 -9.18
C ALA A 35 4.64 1.22 -10.52
N VAL A 36 5.96 1.34 -10.49
CA VAL A 36 6.82 1.47 -11.67
C VAL A 36 7.38 0.09 -12.00
N THR A 37 7.32 -0.31 -13.27
CA THR A 37 7.91 -1.57 -13.75
C THR A 37 8.79 -1.30 -14.96
N TRP A 38 10.01 -1.82 -14.93
CA TRP A 38 10.95 -1.80 -16.03
C TRP A 38 11.10 -3.24 -16.53
N ALA A 39 10.63 -3.49 -17.74
CA ALA A 39 10.89 -4.73 -18.45
C ALA A 39 12.12 -4.53 -19.32
N ILE A 40 13.17 -5.30 -19.06
CA ILE A 40 14.47 -5.19 -19.71
C ILE A 40 14.69 -6.49 -20.46
N GLN A 41 14.97 -6.40 -21.75
CA GLN A 41 15.29 -7.54 -22.60
C GLN A 41 16.52 -7.21 -23.41
N GLY A 42 17.35 -8.19 -23.76
CA GLY A 42 18.56 -7.91 -24.51
C GLY A 42 19.28 -9.15 -24.93
N MET A 43 20.52 -8.96 -25.37
CA MET A 43 21.39 -10.04 -25.83
C MET A 43 22.82 -9.78 -25.38
N LEU A 44 23.33 -10.66 -24.52
CA LEU A 44 24.75 -10.71 -24.20
C LEU A 44 25.50 -11.18 -25.46
N LEU A 45 26.67 -10.60 -25.73
CA LEU A 45 27.48 -10.91 -26.91
C LEU A 45 28.89 -11.31 -26.47
N GLY A 46 29.29 -12.55 -26.74
CA GLY A 46 30.60 -13.07 -26.40
C GLY A 46 31.44 -13.38 -27.64
N SER A 47 32.75 -13.19 -27.52
CA SER A 47 33.75 -13.65 -28.49
C SER A 47 33.93 -15.19 -28.52
N GLY A 48 33.30 -15.88 -27.57
CA GLY A 48 33.22 -17.33 -27.45
C GLY A 48 32.51 -17.73 -26.17
N GLN A 49 32.44 -19.03 -25.89
CA GLN A 49 31.67 -19.55 -24.75
C GLN A 49 32.17 -19.04 -23.39
N ALA A 50 33.49 -19.01 -23.17
CA ALA A 50 34.05 -18.54 -21.90
C ALA A 50 33.76 -17.06 -21.60
N ASP A 51 33.78 -16.20 -22.63
CA ASP A 51 33.41 -14.78 -22.51
C ASP A 51 31.92 -14.63 -22.24
N LEU A 52 31.09 -15.43 -22.92
CA LEU A 52 29.65 -15.44 -22.70
C LEU A 52 29.28 -15.92 -21.28
N ASP A 53 29.97 -16.92 -20.74
CA ASP A 53 29.80 -17.39 -19.36
C ASP A 53 30.14 -16.28 -18.36
N ALA A 54 31.25 -15.56 -18.56
CA ALA A 54 31.63 -14.44 -17.71
C ALA A 54 30.57 -13.31 -17.75
N GLN A 55 29.98 -13.05 -18.93
CA GLN A 55 28.90 -12.07 -19.06
C GLN A 55 27.60 -12.51 -18.39
N ILE A 56 27.24 -13.79 -18.51
CA ILE A 56 26.08 -14.38 -17.83
C ILE A 56 26.26 -14.29 -16.31
N GLU A 57 27.43 -14.62 -15.80
CA GLU A 57 27.77 -14.52 -14.38
C GLU A 57 27.68 -13.06 -13.90
N ALA A 58 28.27 -12.11 -14.64
CA ALA A 58 28.23 -10.69 -14.31
C ALA A 58 26.79 -10.14 -14.29
N LEU A 59 25.97 -10.48 -15.28
CA LEU A 59 24.55 -10.13 -15.33
C LEU A 59 23.80 -10.71 -14.12
N THR A 60 23.98 -12.01 -13.86
CA THR A 60 23.30 -12.71 -12.77
C THR A 60 23.68 -12.12 -11.42
N ALA A 61 24.97 -11.88 -11.17
CA ALA A 61 25.46 -11.26 -9.94
C ALA A 61 24.92 -9.82 -9.77
N ALA A 62 24.90 -9.04 -10.85
CA ALA A 62 24.38 -7.68 -10.82
C ALA A 62 22.89 -7.65 -10.43
N TYR A 63 22.07 -8.53 -11.01
CA TYR A 63 20.63 -8.55 -10.76
C TYR A 63 20.21 -9.36 -9.53
N ALA A 64 21.09 -10.18 -8.95
CA ALA A 64 20.88 -10.77 -7.64
C ALA A 64 20.86 -9.70 -6.52
N ARG A 65 21.62 -8.61 -6.69
CA ARG A 65 21.61 -7.48 -5.74
C ARG A 65 20.28 -6.74 -5.81
N GLN A 66 19.60 -6.64 -4.67
CA GLN A 66 18.36 -5.88 -4.54
C GLN A 66 18.66 -4.46 -4.05
N ASN A 67 17.68 -3.57 -4.22
CA ASN A 67 17.71 -2.22 -3.67
C ASN A 67 18.87 -1.36 -4.18
N GLU A 68 19.09 -1.39 -5.49
CA GLU A 68 20.05 -0.55 -6.20
C GLU A 68 19.34 0.37 -7.19
N ASP A 69 19.93 1.54 -7.44
CA ASP A 69 19.42 2.48 -8.44
C ASP A 69 19.46 1.87 -9.84
N VAL A 70 18.43 2.14 -10.64
CA VAL A 70 18.35 1.76 -12.05
C VAL A 70 18.17 3.02 -12.88
N VAL A 71 19.11 3.29 -13.76
CA VAL A 71 19.20 4.56 -14.46
C VAL A 71 19.51 4.34 -15.93
N LEU A 72 18.77 5.05 -16.79
CA LEU A 72 19.16 5.22 -18.19
C LEU A 72 20.11 6.40 -18.31
N LEU A 73 21.30 6.17 -18.85
CA LEU A 73 22.30 7.19 -19.13
C LEU A 73 22.23 7.61 -20.60
N LEU A 74 22.57 8.87 -20.87
CA LEU A 74 22.73 9.41 -22.21
C LEU A 74 23.90 8.74 -22.96
N SER A 75 24.13 9.12 -24.21
CA SER A 75 25.19 8.53 -25.04
C SER A 75 26.61 8.75 -24.52
N ASP A 76 26.81 9.70 -23.61
CA ASP A 76 28.10 9.96 -22.95
C ASP A 76 28.46 8.91 -21.87
N GLY A 77 27.53 8.03 -21.50
CA GLY A 77 27.74 6.99 -20.50
C GLY A 77 27.88 7.50 -19.06
N VAL A 78 27.60 8.79 -18.80
CA VAL A 78 27.77 9.40 -17.49
C VAL A 78 26.54 10.20 -17.07
N THR A 79 25.93 10.94 -17.99
CA THR A 79 24.78 11.80 -17.67
C THR A 79 23.50 10.98 -17.56
N GLU A 80 22.79 11.14 -16.44
CA GLU A 80 21.49 10.50 -16.24
C GLU A 80 20.40 11.13 -17.13
N SER A 81 19.56 10.30 -17.72
CA SER A 81 18.36 10.74 -18.44
C SER A 81 17.21 11.00 -17.45
N GLN A 82 16.05 11.41 -17.97
CA GLN A 82 14.83 11.54 -17.15
C GLN A 82 14.26 10.19 -16.69
N HIS A 83 14.69 9.09 -17.31
CA HIS A 83 14.28 7.75 -16.93
C HIS A 83 15.25 7.22 -15.87
N THR A 84 14.92 7.51 -14.62
CA THR A 84 15.63 7.00 -13.45
C THR A 84 14.66 6.34 -12.48
N LEU A 85 15.15 5.36 -11.75
CA LEU A 85 14.47 4.72 -10.64
C LEU A 85 15.47 4.62 -9.50
N LYS A 86 15.47 5.63 -8.64
CA LYS A 86 16.42 5.73 -7.52
C LYS A 86 15.79 5.23 -6.23
N VAL A 87 16.55 4.49 -5.45
CA VAL A 87 16.13 3.90 -4.18
C VAL A 87 15.58 4.97 -3.23
N ARG A 88 16.24 6.13 -3.13
CA ARG A 88 15.81 7.24 -2.26
C ARG A 88 14.43 7.82 -2.61
N ASP A 89 14.00 7.67 -3.87
CA ASP A 89 12.75 8.20 -4.39
C ASP A 89 11.63 7.13 -4.35
N THR A 90 11.93 5.95 -3.79
CA THR A 90 11.01 4.81 -3.72
C THR A 90 10.64 4.47 -2.28
N ARG A 91 9.48 3.84 -2.12
CA ARG A 91 9.07 3.18 -0.89
C ARG A 91 9.25 1.68 -1.05
N GLY A 92 10.05 1.08 -0.17
CA GLY A 92 10.33 -0.36 -0.24
C GLY A 92 11.55 -0.71 -1.09
N GLY A 93 12.16 0.28 -1.75
CA GLY A 93 13.33 0.09 -2.60
C GLY A 93 12.99 -0.33 -4.02
N VAL A 94 14.06 -0.57 -4.78
CA VAL A 94 14.01 -1.09 -6.15
C VAL A 94 14.34 -2.57 -6.12
N TYR A 95 13.47 -3.43 -6.66
CA TYR A 95 13.63 -4.88 -6.56
C TYR A 95 13.42 -5.57 -7.90
N VAL A 96 14.17 -6.64 -8.11
CA VAL A 96 14.03 -7.52 -9.27
C VAL A 96 12.85 -8.46 -9.00
N THR A 97 11.83 -8.40 -9.84
CA THR A 97 10.61 -9.21 -9.72
C THR A 97 10.60 -10.43 -10.61
N GLY A 98 11.52 -10.52 -11.58
CA GLY A 98 11.67 -11.67 -12.47
C GLY A 98 13.00 -11.63 -13.22
N GLY A 99 13.54 -12.82 -13.53
CA GLY A 99 14.84 -12.98 -14.17
C GLY A 99 16.06 -12.72 -13.27
N PRO A 100 17.28 -12.68 -13.85
CA PRO A 100 17.57 -12.84 -15.29
C PRO A 100 17.18 -14.21 -15.83
N ASP A 101 16.26 -14.22 -16.78
CA ASP A 101 15.83 -15.41 -17.51
C ASP A 101 16.50 -15.43 -18.89
N PHE A 102 16.76 -16.62 -19.42
CA PHE A 102 17.35 -16.79 -20.75
C PHE A 102 16.38 -17.56 -21.66
N PRO A 103 15.33 -16.88 -22.18
CA PRO A 103 14.14 -17.54 -22.73
C PRO A 103 14.35 -18.22 -24.09
N LYS A 104 15.47 -17.97 -24.78
CA LYS A 104 15.80 -18.57 -26.08
C LYS A 104 16.88 -19.64 -25.94
N GLY A 105 16.85 -20.63 -26.81
CA GLY A 105 17.82 -21.74 -26.84
C GLY A 105 18.15 -22.22 -28.24
N ASP A 106 17.83 -21.44 -29.26
CA ASP A 106 17.94 -21.79 -30.67
C ASP A 106 19.08 -21.05 -31.40
N GLY A 107 19.61 -21.66 -32.47
CA GLY A 107 20.65 -21.06 -33.30
C GLY A 107 21.98 -20.87 -32.57
N ALA A 108 22.57 -19.68 -32.66
CA ALA A 108 23.86 -19.34 -32.04
C ALA A 108 23.80 -19.01 -30.53
N GLU A 109 22.66 -19.30 -29.89
CA GLU A 109 22.51 -19.16 -28.44
C GLU A 109 23.57 -20.00 -27.71
N TYR A 110 24.23 -19.39 -26.73
CA TYR A 110 25.32 -20.00 -25.96
C TYR A 110 26.60 -20.33 -26.76
N ALA A 111 26.75 -19.81 -27.98
CA ALA A 111 28.00 -19.85 -28.73
C ALA A 111 28.67 -18.47 -28.82
N THR A 112 27.92 -17.48 -29.30
CA THR A 112 28.38 -16.09 -29.44
C THR A 112 27.39 -15.07 -28.88
N ARG A 113 26.21 -15.53 -28.48
CA ARG A 113 25.15 -14.66 -27.96
C ARG A 113 24.28 -15.36 -26.92
N ARG A 114 23.66 -14.60 -26.03
CA ARG A 114 22.65 -15.10 -25.10
C ARG A 114 21.53 -14.09 -24.89
N SER A 115 20.31 -14.44 -25.31
CA SER A 115 19.15 -13.58 -25.09
C SER A 115 18.70 -13.61 -23.63
N PHE A 116 18.46 -12.46 -23.00
CA PHE A 116 18.02 -12.36 -21.61
C PHE A 116 16.76 -11.52 -21.42
N ALA A 117 16.06 -11.74 -20.31
CA ALA A 117 14.94 -10.93 -19.85
C ALA A 117 14.99 -10.73 -18.33
N VAL A 118 14.72 -9.50 -17.88
CA VAL A 118 14.65 -9.13 -16.46
C VAL A 118 13.47 -8.17 -16.24
N GLN A 119 12.84 -8.27 -15.08
CA GLN A 119 11.85 -7.31 -14.61
C GLN A 119 12.27 -6.69 -13.30
N ILE A 120 12.17 -5.36 -13.23
CA ILE A 120 12.41 -4.58 -12.02
C ILE A 120 11.13 -3.84 -11.67
N SER A 121 10.79 -3.78 -10.39
CA SER A 121 9.69 -2.98 -9.89
C SER A 121 10.10 -2.13 -8.69
N ALA A 122 9.41 -1.01 -8.52
CA ALA A 122 9.46 -0.21 -7.31
C ALA A 122 8.14 0.56 -7.13
N GLU A 123 7.87 0.98 -5.89
CA GLU A 123 6.78 1.88 -5.58
C GLU A 123 7.33 3.30 -5.40
N VAL A 124 6.88 4.25 -6.20
CA VAL A 124 7.31 5.66 -6.13
C VAL A 124 6.16 6.50 -5.55
N PRO A 125 6.27 7.01 -4.32
CA PRO A 125 5.24 7.87 -3.72
C PRO A 125 5.00 9.14 -4.55
N VAL A 126 3.76 9.60 -4.58
CA VAL A 126 3.46 10.96 -5.04
C VAL A 126 3.89 11.95 -3.95
N GLU A 127 4.31 13.15 -4.33
CA GLU A 127 4.66 14.20 -3.37
C GLU A 127 3.52 14.45 -2.38
N GLY A 128 3.85 14.57 -1.08
CA GLY A 128 2.87 14.75 -0.01
C GLY A 128 2.07 13.50 0.39
N ALA A 129 2.21 12.36 -0.31
CA ALA A 129 1.38 11.18 -0.08
C ALA A 129 1.73 10.40 1.20
N LEU A 130 2.78 10.74 1.93
CA LEU A 130 3.17 10.02 3.16
C LEU A 130 2.07 10.04 4.22
N ALA A 131 1.40 11.19 4.38
CA ALA A 131 0.27 11.34 5.29
C ALA A 131 -1.07 10.91 4.68
N ALA A 132 -1.09 10.39 3.44
CA ALA A 132 -2.33 10.06 2.75
C ALA A 132 -3.09 8.92 3.46
N VAL A 133 -4.40 9.11 3.57
CA VAL A 133 -5.33 8.10 4.07
C VAL A 133 -5.74 7.20 2.91
N MET A 134 -5.38 5.92 3.01
CA MET A 134 -5.74 4.88 2.04
C MET A 134 -7.19 4.49 2.11
N ASN A 135 -7.75 4.37 3.32
CA ASN A 135 -9.13 3.99 3.54
C ASN A 135 -9.62 4.61 4.84
N PHE A 136 -10.87 5.06 4.86
CA PHE A 136 -11.52 5.59 6.04
C PHE A 136 -12.97 5.14 6.05
N ALA A 137 -13.41 4.59 7.16
CA ALA A 137 -14.80 4.24 7.38
C ALA A 137 -15.15 4.46 8.85
N GLU A 138 -16.25 5.16 9.11
CA GLU A 138 -16.79 5.36 10.45
C GLU A 138 -18.30 5.10 10.44
N THR A 139 -18.80 4.57 11.54
CA THR A 139 -20.22 4.32 11.77
C THR A 139 -20.61 4.90 13.12
N LEU A 140 -21.78 5.53 13.15
CA LEU A 140 -22.44 5.98 14.36
C LEU A 140 -23.77 5.24 14.49
N SER A 141 -23.95 4.51 15.59
CA SER A 141 -25.22 3.87 15.95
C SER A 141 -25.77 4.56 17.18
N THR A 142 -27.06 4.90 17.17
CA THR A 142 -27.76 5.54 18.29
C THR A 142 -28.98 4.73 18.68
N SER A 143 -29.31 4.74 19.97
CA SER A 143 -30.47 4.04 20.52
C SER A 143 -30.93 4.69 21.83
N GLY A 144 -32.10 4.27 22.32
CA GLY A 144 -32.65 4.77 23.57
C GLY A 144 -33.42 6.09 23.43
N GLY A 145 -33.55 6.84 24.52
CA GLY A 145 -34.33 8.08 24.57
C GLY A 145 -35.86 7.94 24.59
N GLY A 146 -36.37 6.76 24.24
CA GLY A 146 -37.80 6.45 24.19
C GLY A 146 -38.30 5.63 25.38
N PRO A 147 -39.62 5.42 25.49
CA PRO A 147 -40.20 4.54 26.49
C PRO A 147 -39.79 3.08 26.26
N ARG A 148 -39.43 2.37 27.34
CA ARG A 148 -39.17 0.93 27.30
C ARG A 148 -40.45 0.15 27.58
N TYR A 149 -40.78 -0.77 26.70
CA TYR A 149 -41.90 -1.70 26.88
C TYR A 149 -41.39 -3.13 27.10
N THR A 150 -42.19 -3.94 27.79
CA THR A 150 -42.04 -5.39 27.88
C THR A 150 -43.39 -6.05 27.64
N HIS A 151 -43.40 -7.34 27.34
CA HIS A 151 -44.63 -8.14 27.37
C HIS A 151 -44.60 -8.98 28.65
N VAL A 152 -45.69 -8.93 29.40
CA VAL A 152 -45.87 -9.76 30.59
C VAL A 152 -46.81 -10.89 30.19
N GLU A 153 -46.35 -12.14 30.38
CA GLU A 153 -47.16 -13.34 30.15
C GLU A 153 -48.32 -13.37 31.13
N THR A 154 -49.50 -13.73 30.63
CA THR A 154 -50.73 -13.84 31.42
C THR A 154 -51.03 -15.31 31.69
N ALA A 155 -51.70 -15.61 32.81
CA ALA A 155 -52.08 -16.98 33.16
C ALA A 155 -52.99 -17.64 32.11
N LEU A 156 -53.80 -16.84 31.40
CA LEU A 156 -54.60 -17.23 30.25
C LEU A 156 -54.56 -16.09 29.21
N GLY A 157 -54.53 -16.44 27.92
CA GLY A 157 -54.57 -15.46 26.82
C GLY A 157 -53.20 -14.97 26.33
N PHE A 158 -53.20 -13.91 25.51
CA PHE A 158 -51.99 -13.34 24.93
C PHE A 158 -51.23 -12.43 25.91
N PRO A 159 -49.89 -12.38 25.87
CA PRO A 159 -49.09 -11.45 26.66
C PRO A 159 -49.52 -9.99 26.49
N ILE A 160 -49.51 -9.23 27.58
CA ILE A 160 -49.91 -7.81 27.59
C ILE A 160 -48.67 -6.92 27.53
N LYS A 161 -48.68 -5.93 26.64
CA LYS A 161 -47.61 -4.92 26.51
C LYS A 161 -47.68 -3.92 27.67
N GLN A 162 -46.66 -3.89 28.52
CA GLN A 162 -46.54 -2.98 29.66
C GLN A 162 -45.36 -2.02 29.49
N LYS A 163 -45.56 -0.75 29.86
CA LYS A 163 -44.51 0.28 29.87
C LYS A 163 -43.70 0.19 31.16
N LEU A 164 -42.40 -0.11 31.05
CA LEU A 164 -41.48 -0.21 32.19
C LEU A 164 -40.85 1.12 32.60
N ARG A 165 -40.55 1.97 31.61
CA ARG A 165 -39.89 3.26 31.81
C ARG A 165 -40.49 4.32 30.88
N GLN A 166 -40.57 5.56 31.35
CA GLN A 166 -41.05 6.68 30.54
C GLN A 166 -40.06 7.09 29.47
N ALA A 167 -38.77 7.12 29.80
CA ALA A 167 -37.65 7.32 28.89
C ALA A 167 -36.47 6.47 29.37
N THR A 168 -35.72 5.89 28.43
CA THR A 168 -34.40 5.31 28.71
C THR A 168 -33.32 6.35 28.44
N THR A 169 -32.11 6.10 28.94
CA THR A 169 -30.95 6.89 28.53
C THR A 169 -30.72 6.78 27.03
N TYR A 170 -30.13 7.83 26.45
CA TYR A 170 -29.67 7.80 25.06
C TYR A 170 -28.29 7.16 25.04
N MET A 171 -28.12 6.17 24.17
CA MET A 171 -26.84 5.47 24.00
C MET A 171 -26.38 5.64 22.56
N ALA A 172 -25.07 5.83 22.38
CA ALA A 172 -24.47 5.83 21.06
C ALA A 172 -23.18 5.04 21.03
N THR A 173 -22.89 4.40 19.91
CA THR A 173 -21.61 3.78 19.62
C THR A 173 -21.04 4.39 18.34
N GLN A 174 -19.90 5.06 18.46
CA GLN A 174 -19.11 5.52 17.32
C GLN A 174 -17.96 4.54 17.15
N SER A 175 -17.77 3.98 15.97
CA SER A 175 -16.66 3.09 15.68
C SER A 175 -16.20 3.24 14.25
N GLY A 176 -14.90 3.10 14.02
CA GLY A 176 -14.35 3.24 12.69
C GLY A 176 -12.97 2.63 12.54
N THR A 177 -12.49 2.71 11.31
CA THR A 177 -11.15 2.31 10.91
C THR A 177 -10.58 3.32 9.93
N ALA A 178 -9.29 3.60 10.06
CA ALA A 178 -8.54 4.38 9.09
C ALA A 178 -7.23 3.67 8.78
N THR A 179 -6.84 3.63 7.51
CA THR A 179 -5.57 3.06 7.07
C THR A 179 -4.76 4.15 6.39
N GLY A 180 -3.58 4.45 6.92
CA GLY A 180 -2.65 5.40 6.32
C GLY A 180 -1.66 4.71 5.39
N TYR A 181 -1.16 5.44 4.39
CA TYR A 181 -0.21 4.92 3.43
C TYR A 181 1.15 4.62 4.07
N ALA A 182 1.77 5.63 4.71
CA ALA A 182 3.12 5.52 5.25
C ALA A 182 3.24 5.59 6.77
N MET A 183 2.16 5.98 7.46
CA MET A 183 2.11 6.19 8.90
C MET A 183 0.69 5.97 9.42
N TYR A 184 0.53 5.74 10.72
CA TYR A 184 -0.81 5.68 11.32
C TYR A 184 -1.52 7.03 11.18
N PRO A 185 -2.75 7.06 10.64
CA PRO A 185 -3.54 8.29 10.60
C PRO A 185 -3.96 8.71 12.01
N SER A 186 -4.34 9.98 12.16
CA SER A 186 -4.94 10.46 13.40
C SER A 186 -6.28 9.77 13.65
N VAL A 187 -6.56 9.48 14.92
CA VAL A 187 -7.85 8.94 15.33
C VAL A 187 -8.81 10.12 15.53
N PRO A 188 -10.00 10.12 14.91
CA PRO A 188 -10.99 11.18 15.12
C PRO A 188 -11.39 11.28 16.60
N PRO A 189 -11.64 12.49 17.12
CA PRO A 189 -12.10 12.65 18.50
C PRO A 189 -13.52 12.07 18.69
N PRO A 190 -13.95 11.81 19.95
CA PRO A 190 -15.31 11.39 20.25
C PRO A 190 -16.33 12.48 19.84
N LEU A 191 -17.35 12.13 19.04
CA LEU A 191 -18.32 13.10 18.49
C LEU A 191 -19.07 13.92 19.55
N PHE A 192 -19.33 13.32 20.71
CA PHE A 192 -20.10 13.94 21.79
C PHE A 192 -19.23 14.43 22.94
N GLY A 193 -17.92 14.58 22.71
CA GLY A 193 -16.95 14.96 23.73
C GLY A 193 -16.65 13.85 24.74
N GLU A 194 -15.56 14.02 25.48
CA GLU A 194 -15.06 13.01 26.43
C GLU A 194 -15.98 12.83 27.65
N TRP A 195 -16.71 13.88 28.04
CA TRP A 195 -17.59 13.87 29.22
C TRP A 195 -18.82 12.98 29.07
N ASN A 196 -19.23 12.65 27.84
CA ASN A 196 -20.37 11.77 27.57
C ASN A 196 -19.95 10.31 27.34
N LEU A 197 -18.66 9.97 27.51
CA LEU A 197 -18.17 8.61 27.36
C LEU A 197 -18.68 7.74 28.52
N ALA A 198 -19.42 6.68 28.18
CA ALA A 198 -19.83 5.65 29.11
C ALA A 198 -18.67 4.74 29.52
N GLN A 199 -17.67 4.60 28.63
CA GLN A 199 -16.47 3.79 28.84
C GLN A 199 -15.25 4.46 28.22
N ALA A 200 -14.07 4.12 28.72
CA ALA A 200 -12.81 4.56 28.13
C ALA A 200 -12.71 4.15 26.65
N PRO A 201 -12.16 5.00 25.76
CA PRO A 201 -12.00 4.66 24.36
C PRO A 201 -11.21 3.38 24.13
N ARG A 202 -11.67 2.56 23.18
CA ARG A 202 -10.90 1.41 22.70
C ARG A 202 -10.23 1.76 21.39
N ILE A 203 -8.91 1.93 21.42
CA ILE A 203 -8.10 2.24 20.23
C ILE A 203 -7.14 1.08 19.98
N THR A 204 -7.19 0.50 18.78
CA THR A 204 -6.31 -0.60 18.37
C THR A 204 -5.50 -0.20 17.15
N ARG A 205 -4.18 -0.42 17.19
CA ARG A 205 -3.29 -0.23 16.05
C ARG A 205 -2.88 -1.60 15.54
N ARG A 206 -3.00 -1.81 14.23
CA ARG A 206 -2.57 -3.03 13.55
C ARG A 206 -1.25 -2.78 12.86
N SER A 207 -0.30 -3.70 13.04
CA SER A 207 0.99 -3.66 12.35
C SER A 207 0.83 -3.45 10.84
N PRO A 208 1.67 -2.61 10.22
CA PRO A 208 1.64 -2.42 8.79
C PRO A 208 2.12 -3.67 8.05
N GLN A 209 1.90 -3.70 6.74
CA GLN A 209 2.37 -4.74 5.83
C GLN A 209 3.75 -4.40 5.28
N TRP A 210 4.64 -5.37 5.21
CA TRP A 210 5.94 -5.21 4.57
C TRP A 210 5.80 -5.24 3.05
N ILE A 211 6.50 -4.32 2.38
CA ILE A 211 6.64 -4.23 0.92
C ILE A 211 8.10 -3.90 0.65
N GLY A 212 8.84 -4.86 0.10
CA GLY A 212 10.29 -4.76 -0.02
C GLY A 212 10.94 -4.49 1.34
N ASN A 213 11.70 -3.40 1.45
CA ASN A 213 12.37 -2.98 2.69
C ASN A 213 11.56 -1.97 3.54
N SER A 214 10.30 -1.68 3.18
CA SER A 214 9.48 -0.67 3.85
C SER A 214 8.13 -1.24 4.26
N THR A 215 7.36 -0.44 4.97
CA THR A 215 6.04 -0.81 5.49
C THR A 215 4.95 0.08 4.91
N ARG A 216 3.76 -0.48 4.71
CA ARG A 216 2.59 0.20 4.14
C ARG A 216 1.32 -0.24 4.87
N ASN A 217 0.24 0.54 4.72
CA ASN A 217 -1.10 0.19 5.22
C ASN A 217 -1.14 0.15 6.75
N PHE A 218 -0.90 1.30 7.37
CA PHE A 218 -0.93 1.49 8.81
C PHE A 218 -2.38 1.68 9.28
N THR A 219 -2.99 0.60 9.78
CA THR A 219 -4.41 0.61 10.16
C THR A 219 -4.59 0.90 11.65
N VAL A 220 -5.46 1.85 11.96
CA VAL A 220 -5.99 2.11 13.30
C VAL A 220 -7.49 1.90 13.31
N SER A 221 -8.01 1.35 14.41
CA SER A 221 -9.44 1.25 14.68
C SER A 221 -9.77 1.88 16.03
N TRP A 222 -10.98 2.43 16.14
CA TRP A 222 -11.47 3.05 17.35
C TRP A 222 -12.91 2.65 17.64
N GLN A 223 -13.27 2.69 18.91
CA GLN A 223 -14.62 2.56 19.39
C GLN A 223 -14.83 3.45 20.62
N TYR A 224 -15.89 4.25 20.56
CA TYR A 224 -16.38 5.10 21.64
C TYR A 224 -17.81 4.68 21.98
N GLN A 225 -18.10 4.55 23.27
CA GLN A 225 -19.44 4.28 23.77
C GLN A 225 -19.89 5.48 24.59
N PHE A 226 -21.09 5.98 24.30
CA PHE A 226 -21.64 7.16 24.93
C PHE A 226 -22.95 6.84 25.63
N GLU A 227 -23.20 7.56 26.72
CA GLU A 227 -24.46 7.57 27.43
C GLU A 227 -24.81 9.01 27.83
N SER A 228 -26.07 9.40 27.62
CA SER A 228 -26.54 10.73 28.00
C SER A 228 -28.00 10.74 28.43
N ALA A 229 -28.34 11.73 29.27
CA ALA A 229 -29.73 12.05 29.58
C ALA A 229 -30.45 12.76 28.41
N GLY A 230 -29.71 13.36 27.48
CA GLY A 230 -30.24 14.06 26.31
C GLY A 230 -29.93 13.37 24.98
N PRO A 231 -30.58 13.78 23.87
CA PRO A 231 -30.35 13.21 22.55
C PRO A 231 -28.89 13.30 22.09
N LEU A 232 -28.35 12.17 21.61
CA LEU A 232 -27.02 12.08 20.99
C LEU A 232 -27.14 12.17 19.46
N LEU A 233 -27.19 13.39 18.94
CA LEU A 233 -27.36 13.66 17.50
C LEU A 233 -26.04 14.09 16.88
N GLY A 234 -25.53 13.29 15.93
CA GLY A 234 -24.28 13.55 15.24
C GLY A 234 -24.20 12.80 13.92
N LEU A 235 -23.17 13.11 13.14
CA LEU A 235 -22.82 12.41 11.92
C LEU A 235 -21.42 11.82 12.05
N PRO A 236 -21.14 10.66 11.44
CA PRO A 236 -19.78 10.16 11.33
C PRO A 236 -18.87 11.20 10.67
N HIS A 237 -17.61 11.23 11.09
CA HIS A 237 -16.58 12.01 10.42
C HIS A 237 -16.43 11.55 8.96
N VAL A 238 -16.05 12.48 8.10
CA VAL A 238 -15.58 12.18 6.75
C VAL A 238 -14.06 12.10 6.74
N ALA A 239 -13.50 11.34 5.81
CA ALA A 239 -12.05 11.26 5.64
C ALA A 239 -11.47 12.67 5.42
N PRO A 240 -10.33 13.00 6.04
CA PRO A 240 -9.59 14.22 5.74
C PRO A 240 -8.96 14.18 4.34
#